data_AF-A0A7C5FM12-F1
#
_entry.id   AF-A0A7C5FM12-F1
#
_cell.length_a   1.000
_cell.length_b   1.000
_cell.length_c   1.000
_cell.angle_alpha   90.00
_cell.angle_beta   90.00
_cell.angle_gamma   90.00
#
_symmetry.space_group_name_H-M   'P 1'
#
loop_
_entity.id
_entity.type
_entity.pdbx_description
1 polymer ?
#
loop_
_entity_poly.entity_id
_entity_poly.type
_entity_poly.pdbx_seq_one_letter_code
_entity_poly.pdbx_strand_id
1 'polypeptide(L)'
;MTPGTLISILLLLVPGIASIFYFRNIRMATVAAAALDEILSVLLFWIMPPQGFFFVDRTTDVFIFMITSIYLLSSIYSLRYISDRNATGLKQPTYYLLLNLFAVSMLFSAQINNYGLM
;
A
#
# COMPACT_ATOMS: atom_id res chain seq x y z
N MET A 1 -21.79 -4.67 -3.83
CA MET A 1 -20.35 -4.69 -3.47
C MET A 1 -20.22 -5.56 -2.22
N THR A 2 -19.34 -6.55 -2.21
CA THR A 2 -19.09 -7.35 -1.00
C THR A 2 -18.15 -6.58 -0.07
N PRO A 3 -18.16 -6.84 1.25
CA PRO A 3 -17.22 -6.22 2.18
C PRO A 3 -15.75 -6.40 1.76
N GLY A 4 -15.39 -7.59 1.22
CA GLY A 4 -14.05 -7.85 0.67
C GLY A 4 -13.70 -6.93 -0.51
N THR A 5 -14.63 -6.69 -1.45
CA THR A 5 -14.37 -5.77 -2.57
C THR A 5 -14.11 -4.34 -2.11
N LEU A 6 -14.78 -3.90 -1.04
CA LEU A 6 -14.56 -2.56 -0.49
C LEU A 6 -13.19 -2.43 0.16
N ILE A 7 -12.74 -3.46 0.89
CA ILE A 7 -11.40 -3.51 1.47
C ILE A 7 -10.32 -3.52 0.38
N SER A 8 -10.48 -4.30 -0.69
CA SER A 8 -9.56 -4.30 -1.83
C SER A 8 -9.42 -2.92 -2.48
N ILE A 9 -10.53 -2.19 -2.62
CA ILE A 9 -10.50 -0.82 -3.13
C ILE A 9 -9.78 0.10 -2.14
N LEU A 10 -10.05 -0.02 -0.84
CA LEU A 10 -9.38 0.78 0.19
C LEU A 10 -7.87 0.56 0.19
N LEU A 11 -7.41 -0.70 0.10
CA LEU A 11 -5.99 -1.06 0.01
C LEU A 11 -5.27 -0.36 -1.15
N LEU A 12 -5.98 -0.05 -2.25
CA LEU A 12 -5.42 0.70 -3.38
C LEU A 12 -5.49 2.21 -3.18
N LEU A 13 -6.61 2.70 -2.61
CA LEU A 13 -6.85 4.13 -2.45
C LEU A 13 -6.03 4.74 -1.33
N VAL A 14 -5.80 4.03 -0.22
CA VAL A 14 -5.09 4.55 0.96
C VAL A 14 -3.67 5.06 0.64
N PRO A 15 -2.78 4.29 -0.01
CA PRO A 15 -1.46 4.81 -0.39
C PRO A 15 -1.56 5.85 -1.52
N GLY A 16 -2.55 5.76 -2.40
CA GLY A 16 -2.86 6.80 -3.39
C GLY A 16 -3.23 8.15 -2.76
N ILE A 17 -4.08 8.14 -1.73
CA ILE A 17 -4.51 9.33 -0.98
C ILE A 17 -3.32 9.90 -0.18
N ALA A 18 -2.48 9.05 0.40
CA ALA A 18 -1.26 9.51 1.09
C ALA A 18 -0.35 10.33 0.16
N SER A 19 -0.31 9.97 -1.14
CA SER A 19 0.46 10.69 -2.16
C SER A 19 -0.01 12.12 -2.42
N ILE A 20 -1.28 12.44 -2.17
CA ILE A 20 -1.83 13.80 -2.29
C ILE A 20 -1.15 14.76 -1.28
N PHE A 21 -0.68 14.24 -0.14
CA PHE A 21 -0.01 15.03 0.89
C PHE A 21 1.46 15.36 0.58
N TYR A 22 1.91 15.19 -0.68
CA TYR A 22 3.26 15.47 -1.17
C TYR A 22 3.85 16.79 -0.65
N PHE A 23 3.07 17.87 -0.70
CA PHE A 23 3.56 19.22 -0.35
C PHE A 23 3.50 19.58 1.13
N ARG A 24 2.78 18.81 1.97
CA ARG A 24 2.58 19.16 3.39
C ARG A 24 3.25 18.20 4.35
N ASN A 25 2.96 16.91 4.28
CA ASN A 25 3.41 15.94 5.28
C ASN A 25 3.35 14.48 4.78
N ILE A 26 3.80 14.23 3.55
CA ILE A 26 3.76 12.89 2.94
C ILE A 26 4.42 11.80 3.80
N ARG A 27 5.42 12.13 4.63
CA ARG A 27 6.10 11.18 5.52
C ARG A 27 5.16 10.52 6.52
N MET A 28 4.47 11.35 7.30
CA MET A 28 3.53 10.87 8.33
C MET A 28 2.27 10.30 7.67
N ALA A 29 1.83 10.87 6.55
CA ALA A 29 0.70 10.34 5.78
C ALA A 29 0.99 8.94 5.24
N THR A 30 2.22 8.68 4.76
CA THR A 30 2.65 7.37 4.26
C THR A 30 2.71 6.34 5.37
N VAL A 31 3.27 6.68 6.54
CA VAL A 31 3.30 5.76 7.69
C VAL A 31 1.89 5.45 8.19
N ALA A 32 1.03 6.46 8.28
CA ALA A 32 -0.37 6.27 8.67
C ALA A 32 -1.13 5.41 7.66
N ALA A 33 -0.91 5.63 6.36
CA ALA A 33 -1.49 4.83 5.29
C ALA A 33 -1.00 3.39 5.33
N ALA A 34 0.30 3.17 5.49
CA ALA A 34 0.86 1.83 5.59
C ALA A 34 0.35 1.06 6.82
N ALA A 35 0.17 1.74 7.96
CA ALA A 35 -0.41 1.14 9.15
C ALA A 35 -1.89 0.78 8.94
N LEU A 36 -2.63 1.65 8.24
CA LEU A 36 -4.02 1.39 7.88
C LEU A 36 -4.12 0.21 6.90
N ASP A 37 -3.26 0.13 5.89
CA ASP A 37 -3.22 -0.96 4.92
C ASP A 37 -2.89 -2.31 5.59
N GLU A 38 -1.99 -2.32 6.57
CA GLU A 38 -1.70 -3.53 7.37
C GLU A 38 -2.94 -4.00 8.15
N ILE A 39 -3.70 -3.08 8.74
CA ILE A 39 -4.94 -3.42 9.44
C ILE A 39 -5.98 -3.96 8.43
N LEU A 40 -6.09 -3.32 7.27
CA LEU A 40 -7.01 -3.73 6.20
C LEU A 40 -6.65 -5.11 5.63
N SER A 41 -5.36 -5.42 5.46
CA SER A 41 -4.92 -6.73 4.97
C SER A 41 -5.23 -7.85 5.96
N VAL A 42 -5.02 -7.61 7.26
CA VAL A 42 -5.43 -8.55 8.31
C VAL A 42 -6.95 -8.71 8.33
N LEU A 43 -7.72 -7.64 8.19
CA LEU A 43 -9.19 -7.73 8.12
C LEU A 43 -9.68 -8.52 6.90
N LEU A 44 -9.02 -8.36 5.75
CA LEU A 44 -9.36 -9.07 4.52
C LEU A 44 -9.30 -10.59 4.70
N PHE A 45 -8.32 -11.10 5.44
CA PHE A 45 -8.15 -12.52 5.73
C PHE A 45 -9.37 -13.18 6.41
N TRP A 46 -10.13 -12.42 7.21
CA TRP A 46 -11.31 -12.91 7.94
C TRP A 46 -12.61 -12.76 7.14
N ILE A 47 -12.60 -11.93 6.09
CA ILE A 47 -13.78 -11.57 5.32
C ILE A 47 -13.85 -12.40 4.04
N MET A 48 -15.07 -12.79 3.65
CA MET A 48 -15.32 -13.64 2.49
C MET A 48 -14.64 -13.06 1.23
N PRO A 49 -13.95 -13.89 0.42
CA PRO A 49 -13.09 -13.42 -0.65
C PRO A 49 -13.88 -12.61 -1.71
N PRO A 50 -13.37 -11.45 -2.15
CA PRO A 50 -13.95 -10.71 -3.26
C PRO A 50 -13.99 -11.57 -4.53
N GLN A 51 -15.09 -11.47 -5.28
CA GLN A 51 -15.26 -12.15 -6.56
C GLN A 51 -15.59 -11.13 -7.67
N GLY A 52 -15.04 -11.35 -8.86
CA GLY A 52 -15.24 -10.50 -10.04
C GLY A 52 -13.92 -9.89 -10.52
N PHE A 53 -13.83 -8.56 -10.53
CA PHE A 53 -12.65 -7.81 -10.98
C PHE A 53 -11.43 -8.01 -10.06
N PHE A 54 -11.67 -8.05 -8.75
CA PHE A 54 -10.67 -8.46 -7.77
C PHE A 54 -10.84 -9.95 -7.48
N PHE A 55 -9.73 -10.68 -7.44
CA PHE A 55 -9.68 -12.08 -7.03
C PHE A 55 -8.61 -12.24 -5.96
N VAL A 56 -9.07 -12.44 -4.74
CA VAL A 56 -8.20 -12.64 -3.58
C VAL A 56 -8.54 -13.98 -2.98
N ASP A 57 -7.58 -14.91 -3.04
CA ASP A 57 -7.65 -16.19 -2.37
C ASP A 57 -6.69 -16.23 -1.16
N ARG A 58 -6.59 -17.39 -0.49
CA ARG A 58 -5.72 -17.55 0.68
C ARG A 58 -4.25 -17.32 0.37
N THR A 59 -3.80 -17.59 -0.86
CA THR A 59 -2.43 -17.33 -1.29
C THR A 59 -2.23 -15.84 -1.53
N THR A 60 -3.15 -15.17 -2.21
CA THR A 60 -3.12 -13.72 -2.43
C THR A 60 -3.14 -12.95 -1.12
N ASP A 61 -3.95 -13.36 -0.13
CA ASP A 61 -4.00 -12.74 1.20
C ASP A 61 -2.61 -12.67 1.84
N VAL A 62 -1.83 -13.76 1.76
CA VAL A 62 -0.47 -13.82 2.29
C VAL A 62 0.45 -12.82 1.58
N PHE A 63 0.33 -12.70 0.25
CA PHE A 63 1.11 -11.72 -0.51
C PHE A 63 0.71 -10.29 -0.18
N ILE A 64 -0.58 -9.99 -0.06
CA ILE A 64 -1.08 -8.68 0.35
C ILE A 64 -0.50 -8.33 1.72
N PHE A 65 -0.60 -9.24 2.70
CA PHE A 65 -0.06 -9.03 4.03
C PHE A 65 1.46 -8.78 4.00
N MET A 66 2.22 -9.58 3.26
CA MET A 66 3.68 -9.35 3.11
C MET A 66 3.97 -7.97 2.49
N ILE A 67 3.24 -7.56 1.45
CA ILE A 67 3.42 -6.27 0.80
C ILE A 67 3.12 -5.12 1.77
N THR A 68 2.02 -5.20 2.53
CA THR A 68 1.66 -4.17 3.51
C THR A 68 2.65 -4.12 4.68
N SER A 69 3.17 -5.25 5.14
CA SER A 69 4.20 -5.28 6.19
C SER A 69 5.50 -4.65 5.72
N ILE A 70 5.96 -4.96 4.50
CA ILE A 70 7.17 -4.35 3.92
C ILE A 70 6.96 -2.86 3.72
N TYR A 71 5.78 -2.43 3.26
CA TYR A 71 5.44 -1.02 3.09
C TYR A 71 5.49 -0.28 4.43
N LEU A 72 4.89 -0.84 5.50
CA LEU A 72 4.92 -0.27 6.84
C LEU A 72 6.34 -0.17 7.39
N LEU A 73 7.10 -1.27 7.37
CA LEU A 73 8.48 -1.29 7.89
C LEU A 73 9.39 -0.35 7.11
N SER A 74 9.28 -0.33 5.78
CA SER A 74 10.05 0.59 4.93
C SER A 74 9.70 2.04 5.21
N SER A 75 8.42 2.36 5.38
CA SER A 75 7.97 3.71 5.72
C SER A 75 8.53 4.17 7.07
N ILE A 76 8.46 3.33 8.11
CA ILE A 76 8.99 3.64 9.44
C ILE A 76 10.51 3.79 9.41
N TYR A 77 11.21 2.85 8.77
CA TYR A 77 12.67 2.88 8.66
C TYR A 77 13.15 4.15 7.95
N SER A 78 12.45 4.53 6.87
CA SER A 78 12.78 5.71 6.08
C SER A 78 12.57 7.05 6.81
N LEU A 79 11.82 7.09 7.93
CA LEU A 79 11.65 8.31 8.73
C LEU A 79 12.98 8.85 9.25
N ARG A 80 13.87 7.95 9.68
CA ARG A 80 15.20 8.31 10.17
C ARG A 80 16.24 8.29 9.05
N TYR A 81 16.17 7.31 8.16
CA TYR A 81 17.20 7.08 7.15
C TYR A 81 17.20 8.12 6.01
N ILE A 82 16.02 8.50 5.51
CA ILE A 82 15.88 9.47 4.40
C ILE A 82 15.74 10.91 4.93
N SER A 83 16.07 11.15 6.21
CA SER A 83 15.99 12.48 6.83
C SER A 83 17.08 13.43 6.31
N ASP A 84 18.25 12.90 5.93
CA ASP A 84 19.37 13.72 5.44
C ASP A 84 19.31 13.90 3.93
N ARG A 85 19.15 15.17 3.51
CA ARG A 85 19.03 15.59 2.10
C ARG A 85 20.21 15.21 1.20
N ASN A 86 21.34 14.80 1.78
CA ASN A 86 22.60 14.62 1.06
C ASN A 86 22.98 13.17 0.77
N ALA A 87 22.26 12.18 1.32
CA ALA A 87 22.70 10.78 1.24
C ALA A 87 22.22 10.03 -0.01
N THR A 88 21.10 10.42 -0.63
CA THR A 88 20.37 9.54 -1.57
C THR A 88 20.06 10.13 -2.94
N GLY A 89 20.50 11.36 -3.24
CA GLY A 89 20.28 12.01 -4.54
C GLY A 89 18.82 12.34 -4.90
N LEU A 90 17.87 11.91 -4.07
CA LEU A 90 16.43 12.12 -4.23
C LEU A 90 15.88 13.03 -3.13
N LYS A 91 14.94 13.91 -3.49
CA LYS A 91 14.23 14.71 -2.50
C LYS A 91 13.37 13.78 -1.64
N GLN A 92 13.40 13.99 -0.32
CA GLN A 92 12.64 13.19 0.64
C GLN A 92 11.15 13.03 0.25
N PRO A 93 10.38 14.07 -0.12
CA PRO A 93 8.98 13.88 -0.53
C PRO A 93 8.81 12.98 -1.76
N THR A 94 9.77 13.03 -2.69
CA THR A 94 9.78 12.20 -3.90
C THR A 94 9.99 10.73 -3.56
N TYR A 95 10.85 10.42 -2.58
CA TYR A 95 11.01 9.05 -2.09
C TYR A 95 9.69 8.46 -1.58
N TYR A 96 8.98 9.17 -0.70
CA TYR A 96 7.71 8.67 -0.15
C TYR A 96 6.62 8.59 -1.20
N LEU A 97 6.58 9.51 -2.17
CA LEU A 97 5.67 9.41 -3.32
C LEU A 97 5.91 8.13 -4.12
N LEU A 98 7.17 7.84 -4.44
CA LEU A 98 7.54 6.62 -5.16
C LEU A 98 7.23 5.37 -4.35
N LEU A 99 7.45 5.41 -3.03
CA LEU A 99 7.10 4.30 -2.13
C LEU A 99 5.59 4.02 -2.14
N ASN A 100 4.76 5.06 -2.11
CA ASN A 100 3.30 4.93 -2.16
C ASN A 100 2.83 4.39 -3.52
N LEU A 101 3.36 4.93 -4.62
CA LEU A 101 3.04 4.44 -5.97
C LEU A 101 3.46 2.98 -6.16
N PHE A 102 4.62 2.60 -5.61
CA PHE A 102 5.07 1.20 -5.58
C PHE A 102 4.11 0.31 -4.78
N ALA A 103 3.67 0.76 -3.60
CA ALA A 103 2.68 0.02 -2.81
C ALA A 103 1.36 -0.16 -3.58
N VAL A 104 0.84 0.91 -4.22
CA VAL A 104 -0.36 0.84 -5.07
C VAL A 104 -0.16 -0.18 -6.20
N SER A 105 0.95 -0.13 -6.93
CA SER A 105 1.17 -1.03 -8.07
C SER A 105 1.29 -2.49 -7.64
N MET A 106 2.01 -2.76 -6.54
CA MET A 106 2.17 -4.10 -6.00
C MET A 106 0.84 -4.67 -5.50
N LEU A 107 0.07 -3.88 -4.74
CA LEU A 107 -1.24 -4.28 -4.25
C LEU A 107 -2.25 -4.48 -5.39
N PHE A 108 -2.14 -3.68 -6.45
CA PHE A 108 -2.99 -3.82 -7.64
C PHE A 108 -2.70 -5.12 -8.38
N SER A 109 -1.42 -5.38 -8.69
CA SER A 109 -1.00 -6.59 -9.40
C SER A 109 -1.35 -7.86 -8.61
N ALA A 110 -1.24 -7.82 -7.27
CA ALA A 110 -1.61 -8.96 -6.42
C ALA A 110 -3.12 -9.28 -6.44
N GLN A 111 -3.99 -8.29 -6.63
CA GLN A 111 -5.43 -8.45 -6.44
C GLN A 111 -6.22 -8.61 -7.74
N ILE A 112 -5.65 -8.23 -8.89
CA ILE A 112 -6.41 -8.12 -10.13
C ILE A 112 -6.59 -9.46 -10.83
N ASN A 113 -7.82 -9.74 -11.25
CA ASN A 113 -8.17 -10.97 -11.95
C ASN A 113 -8.11 -10.81 -13.48
N ASN A 114 -7.07 -10.14 -13.98
CA ASN A 114 -6.90 -9.90 -15.41
C ASN A 114 -5.41 -9.92 -15.78
N TYR A 115 -4.99 -10.92 -16.55
CA TYR A 115 -3.60 -11.09 -16.98
C TYR A 115 -3.04 -9.93 -17.80
N GLY A 116 -3.87 -9.15 -18.47
CA GLY A 116 -3.43 -7.96 -19.21
C GLY A 116 -3.19 -6.73 -18.34
N LEU A 117 -3.65 -6.77 -17.08
CA LEU A 117 -3.51 -5.69 -16.09
C LEU A 117 -2.56 -6.05 -14.93
N MET A 118 -2.19 -7.33 -14.77
CA MET A 118 -1.18 -7.79 -13.80
C MET A 118 0.23 -7.38 -14.23
#